data_AF-A0AAV4B166-F1
#
_entry.id   AF-A0AAV4B166-F1
#
_cell.length_a   1.000
_cell.length_b   1.000
_cell.length_c   1.000
_cell.angle_alpha   90.00
_cell.angle_beta   90.00
_cell.angle_gamma   90.00
#
_symmetry.space_group_name_H-M   'P 1'
#
loop_
_entity.id
_entity.type
_entity.pdbx_description
1 polymer ?
#
loop_
_entity_poly.entity_id
_entity_poly.type
_entity_poly.pdbx_seq_one_letter_code
_entity_poly.pdbx_strand_id
1 'polypeptide(L)'
;MLVKARITCGILLCEEKLPPMKTNSSAIFNMSVFKNQPSCSSTPEDEHESRVLMASVNSKHPNISQVTDATQTFGILRSRNASLRIEMFKHDDCSSDFTCEVLGLDG
;
A
#
# COMPACT_ATOMS: atom_id res chain seq x y z
N MET A 1 23.99 24.30 -6.42
CA MET A 1 23.37 23.22 -5.63
C MET A 1 22.98 22.11 -6.61
N LEU A 2 23.65 20.95 -6.56
CA LEU A 2 23.25 19.78 -7.33
C LEU A 2 22.15 19.04 -6.56
N VAL A 3 20.92 19.05 -7.08
CA VAL A 3 19.86 18.18 -6.58
C VAL A 3 20.16 16.78 -7.09
N LYS A 4 20.61 15.88 -6.19
CA LYS A 4 20.84 14.47 -6.54
C LYS A 4 19.47 13.84 -6.79
N ALA A 5 19.14 13.61 -8.07
CA ALA A 5 17.91 12.94 -8.44
C ALA A 5 17.89 11.53 -7.84
N ARG A 6 16.85 11.20 -7.07
CA ARG A 6 16.61 9.84 -6.59
C ARG A 6 16.08 9.04 -7.78
N ILE A 7 16.76 7.95 -8.12
CA ILE A 7 16.35 7.09 -9.23
C ILE A 7 15.35 6.08 -8.66
N THR A 8 14.12 6.13 -9.16
CA THR A 8 13.08 5.14 -8.83
C THR A 8 13.49 3.79 -9.40
N CYS A 9 13.62 2.77 -8.56
CA CYS A 9 13.90 1.40 -8.99
C CYS A 9 12.64 0.54 -9.16
N GLY A 10 11.50 0.98 -8.63
CA GLY A 10 10.25 0.25 -8.73
C GLY A 10 9.05 1.11 -8.35
N ILE A 11 7.89 0.79 -8.90
CA ILE A 11 6.62 1.44 -8.60
C ILE A 11 5.62 0.35 -8.28
N LEU A 12 5.06 0.39 -7.07
CA LEU A 12 3.93 -0.43 -6.69
C LEU A 12 2.66 0.40 -6.83
N LEU A 13 1.69 -0.15 -7.55
CA LEU A 13 0.38 0.45 -7.74
C LEU A 13 -0.68 -0.55 -7.26
N CYS A 14 -1.43 -0.17 -6.24
CA CYS A 14 -2.64 -0.87 -5.83
C CYS A 14 -3.84 0.01 -6.14
N GLU A 15 -4.79 -0.52 -6.90
CA GLU A 15 -6.04 0.16 -7.21
C GLU A 15 -7.21 -0.80 -7.01
N GLU A 16 -8.26 -0.30 -6.38
CA GLU A 16 -9.53 -1.00 -6.24
C GLU A 16 -10.65 -0.07 -6.69
N LYS A 17 -11.52 -0.57 -7.57
CA LYS A 17 -12.62 0.19 -8.16
C LYS A 17 -13.85 -0.67 -8.15
N LEU A 18 -14.81 -0.30 -7.30
CA LEU A 18 -16.09 -0.99 -7.25
C LEU A 18 -16.84 -0.81 -8.57
N PRO A 19 -17.40 -1.89 -9.16
CA PRO A 19 -18.14 -1.81 -10.41
C PRO A 19 -19.37 -0.91 -10.23
N PRO A 20 -19.81 -0.13 -11.24
CA PRO A 20 -20.98 0.75 -11.12
C PRO A 20 -22.23 -0.07 -10.75
N MET A 21 -22.69 0.04 -9.50
CA MET A 21 -23.82 -0.72 -8.98
C MET A 21 -25.15 0.00 -9.24
N LYS A 22 -26.21 -0.82 -9.36
CA LYS A 22 -27.64 -0.42 -9.38
C LYS A 22 -28.23 -0.26 -7.96
N THR A 23 -27.51 -0.70 -6.92
CA THR A 23 -27.93 -0.68 -5.51
C THR A 23 -26.93 0.13 -4.66
N ASN A 24 -27.44 0.80 -3.63
CA ASN A 24 -26.84 2.01 -3.06
C ASN A 24 -25.71 1.81 -2.00
N SER A 25 -25.28 0.58 -1.70
CA SER A 25 -24.59 0.31 -0.43
C SER A 25 -23.10 -0.03 -0.50
N SER A 26 -22.52 -0.34 -1.66
CA SER A 26 -21.11 -0.77 -1.72
C SER A 26 -20.15 0.41 -1.55
N ALA A 27 -19.21 0.26 -0.61
CA ALA A 27 -18.21 1.28 -0.32
C ALA A 27 -16.87 0.69 0.13
N ILE A 28 -15.77 1.37 -0.22
CA ILE A 28 -14.42 1.05 0.26
C ILE A 28 -14.12 1.92 1.50
N PHE A 29 -13.60 1.31 2.56
CA PHE A 29 -13.32 1.99 3.84
C PHE A 29 -11.84 2.08 4.17
N ASN A 30 -11.05 1.13 3.67
CA ASN A 30 -9.62 1.08 3.93
C ASN A 30 -8.89 0.39 2.78
N MET A 31 -7.70 0.88 2.47
CA MET A 31 -6.73 0.21 1.62
C MET A 31 -5.36 0.34 2.27
N SER A 32 -4.64 -0.78 2.36
CA SER A 32 -3.31 -0.85 2.97
C SER A 32 -2.37 -1.64 2.08
N VAL A 33 -1.11 -1.20 1.99
CA VAL A 33 -0.03 -1.97 1.37
C VAL A 33 0.96 -2.38 2.45
N PHE A 34 1.29 -3.67 2.46
CA PHE A 34 2.27 -4.27 3.33
C PHE A 34 3.45 -4.79 2.51
N LYS A 35 4.66 -4.64 3.06
CA LYS A 35 5.86 -5.32 2.61
C LYS A 35 6.01 -6.60 3.39
N ASN A 36 6.14 -7.73 2.71
CA ASN A 36 6.38 -9.02 3.34
C ASN A 36 7.85 -9.10 3.74
N GLN A 37 8.13 -9.52 4.97
CA GLN A 37 9.50 -9.81 5.41
C GLN A 37 9.68 -11.33 5.50
N PRO A 38 10.81 -11.86 5.02
CA PRO A 38 11.16 -13.24 5.30
C PRO A 38 11.26 -13.43 6.82
N SER A 39 10.55 -14.42 7.36
CA SER A 39 10.62 -14.80 8.76
C SER A 39 12.03 -15.35 9.07
N CYS A 40 12.80 -14.63 9.87
CA CYS A 40 14.08 -15.10 10.39
C CYS A 40 13.94 -15.77 11.78
N SER A 41 12.80 -16.38 12.10
CA SER A 41 12.63 -17.11 13.35
C SER A 41 13.11 -18.55 13.21
N SER A 42 14.19 -18.89 13.93
CA SER A 42 14.74 -20.24 14.06
C SER A 42 13.94 -21.17 14.99
N THR A 43 12.66 -20.86 15.21
CA THR A 43 11.76 -21.59 16.10
C THR A 43 10.45 -21.92 15.37
N PRO A 44 10.13 -23.22 15.17
CA PRO A 44 9.01 -23.67 14.32
C PRO A 44 7.61 -23.46 14.92
N GLU A 45 7.46 -22.66 15.98
CA GLU A 45 6.19 -22.52 16.72
C GLU A 45 5.53 -21.14 16.61
N ASP A 46 6.16 -20.18 15.92
CA ASP A 46 5.55 -18.87 15.63
C ASP A 46 5.93 -18.43 14.19
N GLU A 47 5.28 -19.03 13.20
CA GLU A 47 5.21 -18.51 11.83
C GLU A 47 4.29 -17.28 11.79
N HIS A 48 4.63 -16.25 12.56
CA HIS A 48 4.01 -14.95 12.37
C HIS A 48 4.69 -14.31 11.15
N GLU A 49 4.04 -14.36 9.97
CA GLU A 49 4.49 -13.60 8.80
C GLU A 49 4.67 -12.13 9.21
N SER A 50 5.93 -11.71 9.35
CA SER A 50 6.26 -10.34 9.71
C SER A 50 5.98 -9.47 8.49
N ARG A 51 4.92 -8.67 8.58
CA ARG A 51 4.51 -7.73 7.52
C ARG A 51 4.68 -6.31 8.02
N VAL A 52 5.32 -5.47 7.21
CA VAL A 52 5.53 -4.04 7.53
C VAL A 52 4.53 -3.22 6.74
N LEU A 53 3.73 -2.41 7.44
CA LEU A 53 2.81 -1.48 6.79
C LEU A 53 3.60 -0.38 6.08
N MET A 54 3.44 -0.30 4.76
CA MET A 54 4.10 0.70 3.92
C MET A 54 3.24 1.95 3.75
N ALA A 55 1.94 1.76 3.56
CA ALA A 55 0.98 2.85 3.38
C ALA A 55 -0.44 2.39 3.69
N SER A 56 -1.28 3.31 4.17
CA SER A 56 -2.72 3.07 4.34
C SER A 56 -3.51 4.34 4.09
N VAL A 57 -4.67 4.19 3.46
CA VAL A 57 -5.71 5.22 3.35
C VAL A 57 -7.02 4.67 3.89
N ASN A 58 -7.72 5.46 4.69
CA ASN A 58 -8.99 5.08 5.31
C ASN A 58 -9.94 6.28 5.40
N SER A 59 -11.18 6.07 5.80
CA SER A 59 -12.18 7.16 5.87
C SER A 59 -11.79 8.32 6.79
N LYS A 60 -10.89 8.11 7.77
CA LYS A 60 -10.37 9.20 8.63
C LYS A 60 -9.19 9.93 7.97
N HIS A 61 -8.36 9.21 7.23
CA HIS A 61 -7.21 9.72 6.49
C HIS A 61 -7.33 9.31 5.02
N PRO A 62 -8.24 9.96 4.26
CA PRO A 62 -8.58 9.51 2.91
C PRO A 62 -7.53 9.89 1.87
N ASN A 63 -6.54 10.72 2.23
CA ASN A 63 -5.45 11.08 1.34
C ASN A 63 -4.13 10.97 2.10
N ILE A 64 -3.11 10.46 1.43
CA ILE A 64 -1.74 10.45 1.93
C ILE A 64 -0.80 10.91 0.83
N SER A 65 0.16 11.74 1.19
CA SER A 65 1.27 12.14 0.33
C SER A 65 2.49 12.24 1.23
N GLN A 66 3.37 11.26 1.14
CA GLN A 66 4.53 11.13 2.02
C GLN A 66 5.77 10.82 1.21
N VAL A 67 6.88 11.46 1.55
CA VAL A 67 8.19 11.18 0.97
C VAL A 67 9.14 10.84 2.11
N THR A 68 9.81 9.70 1.98
CA THR A 68 10.87 9.23 2.87
C THR A 68 12.16 9.05 2.08
N ASP A 69 13.27 8.68 2.72
CA ASP A 69 14.51 8.36 2.01
C ASP A 69 14.42 7.09 1.16
N ALA A 70 13.51 6.18 1.49
CA ALA A 70 13.34 4.92 0.79
C ALA A 70 12.21 4.94 -0.24
N THR A 71 11.15 5.71 0.03
CA THR A 71 9.92 5.66 -0.75
C THR A 71 9.23 7.01 -0.93
N GLN A 72 8.42 7.11 -1.95
CA GLN A 72 7.45 8.19 -2.15
C GLN A 72 6.07 7.58 -2.34
N THR A 73 5.16 7.92 -1.43
CA THR A 73 3.82 7.33 -1.32
C THR A 73 2.78 8.38 -1.62
N PHE A 74 1.85 8.03 -2.50
CA PHE A 74 0.62 8.78 -2.74
C PHE A 74 -0.57 7.84 -2.57
N GLY A 75 -1.62 8.32 -1.95
CA GLY A 75 -2.84 7.54 -1.77
C GLY A 75 -4.07 8.40 -1.74
N ILE A 76 -5.15 7.84 -2.25
CA ILE A 76 -6.48 8.43 -2.22
C ILE A 76 -7.52 7.35 -1.99
N LEU A 77 -8.45 7.63 -1.09
CA LEU A 77 -9.65 6.87 -0.86
C LEU A 77 -10.86 7.74 -1.19
N ARG A 78 -11.73 7.18 -2.01
CA ARG A 78 -13.07 7.67 -2.32
C ARG A 78 -14.04 6.54 -2.06
N SER A 79 -15.32 6.84 -1.87
CA SER A 79 -16.34 5.85 -1.52
C SER A 79 -16.34 4.61 -2.42
N ARG A 80 -15.95 4.73 -3.70
CA ARG A 80 -15.99 3.65 -4.69
C ARG A 80 -14.65 3.34 -5.36
N ASN A 81 -13.59 4.02 -4.94
CA ASN A 81 -12.27 3.91 -5.54
C ASN A 81 -11.22 4.14 -4.46
N ALA A 82 -10.27 3.22 -4.36
CA ALA A 82 -9.07 3.40 -3.57
C ALA A 82 -7.85 3.21 -4.47
N SER A 83 -6.82 4.02 -4.24
CA SER A 83 -5.55 3.92 -4.93
C SER A 83 -4.41 4.22 -3.98
N LEU A 84 -3.37 3.39 -4.02
CA LEU A 84 -2.08 3.58 -3.38
C LEU A 84 -0.98 3.40 -4.42
N ARG A 85 -0.11 4.40 -4.53
CA ARG A 85 1.07 4.40 -5.39
C ARG A 85 2.30 4.63 -4.54
N ILE A 86 3.22 3.67 -4.54
CA ILE A 86 4.48 3.72 -3.81
C ILE A 86 5.62 3.62 -4.81
N GLU A 87 6.36 4.71 -4.98
CA GLU A 87 7.64 4.70 -5.67
C GLU A 87 8.75 4.31 -4.69
N MET A 88 9.64 3.44 -5.12
CA MET A 88 10.73 2.89 -4.30
C MET A 88 12.07 3.30 -4.88
N PHE A 89 13.00 3.69 -4.00
CA PHE A 89 14.33 4.18 -4.37
C PHE A 89 15.47 3.27 -3.90
N LYS A 90 15.20 2.32 -2.98
CA LYS A 90 16.19 1.36 -2.48
C LYS A 90 16.01 0.00 -3.14
N HIS A 91 17.14 -0.63 -3.50
CA HIS A 91 17.15 -1.92 -4.20
C HIS A 91 16.41 -3.01 -3.42
N ASP A 92 16.60 -3.08 -2.10
CA ASP A 92 15.95 -4.07 -1.24
C ASP A 92 14.42 -3.96 -1.27
N ASP A 93 13.86 -2.75 -1.38
CA ASP A 93 12.41 -2.55 -1.53
C ASP A 93 11.93 -3.00 -2.91
N CYS A 94 12.73 -2.76 -3.95
CA CYS A 94 12.38 -3.08 -5.34
C CYS A 94 12.37 -4.58 -5.65
N SER A 95 12.99 -5.42 -4.83
CA SER A 95 12.98 -6.89 -4.98
C SER A 95 12.17 -7.60 -3.90
N SER A 96 11.37 -6.87 -3.14
CA SER A 96 10.53 -7.45 -2.09
C SER A 96 9.14 -7.83 -2.59
N ASP A 97 8.49 -8.74 -1.86
CA ASP A 97 7.10 -9.07 -2.06
C ASP A 97 6.20 -8.12 -1.28
N PHE A 98 5.06 -7.80 -1.87
CA PHE A 98 4.10 -6.86 -1.31
C PHE A 98 2.69 -7.43 -1.39
N THR A 99 1.90 -7.11 -0.39
CA THR A 99 0.49 -7.48 -0.31
C THR A 99 -0.34 -6.21 -0.21
N CYS A 100 -1.35 -6.08 -1.08
CA CYS A 100 -2.35 -5.03 -0.95
C CYS A 100 -3.63 -5.63 -0.36
N GLU A 101 -4.14 -4.99 0.68
CA GLU A 101 -5.38 -5.36 1.34
C GLU A 101 -6.39 -4.23 1.20
N VAL A 102 -7.62 -4.59 0.84
CA VAL A 102 -8.73 -3.66 0.72
C VAL A 102 -9.87 -4.14 1.59
N LEU A 103 -10.41 -3.23 2.41
CA LEU A 103 -11.61 -3.48 3.20
C LEU A 103 -12.74 -2.62 2.65
N GLY A 104 -13.80 -3.30 2.24
CA GLY A 104 -15.04 -2.71 1.76
C GLY A 104 -16.26 -3.36 2.43
N LEU A 105 -17.43 -2.77 2.20
CA LEU A 105 -18.71 -3.43 2.38
C LEU A 105 -19.22 -3.80 0.99
N ASP A 106 -19.51 -5.08 0.82
CA ASP A 106 -20.29 -5.59 -0.30
C ASP A 106 -21.75 -5.69 0.18
N GLY A 107 -22.63 -4.91 -0.45
CA GLY A 107 -24.05 -4.87 -0.14
C GLY A 107 -24.88 -5.91 -0.88
#